data_AF-A0A520DU89-F1
#
_entry.id   AF-A0A520DU89-F1
#
_cell.length_a   1.000
_cell.length_b   1.000
_cell.length_c   1.000
_cell.angle_alpha   90.00
_cell.angle_beta   90.00
_cell.angle_gamma   90.00
#
_symmetry.space_group_name_H-M   'P 1'
#
loop_
_entity.id
_entity.type
_entity.pdbx_description
1 polymer ?
#
loop_
_entity_poly.entity_id
_entity_poly.type
_entity_poly.pdbx_seq_one_letter_code
_entity_poly.pdbx_strand_id
1 'polypeptide(L)'
;SKNILIEGITIQNSPFWTVNPEFCENVKIHAVTIFNPHKNAPNTDGINPESCKNVLISDCHISVGDDCITIKSGKDGPGRKMATPAENHTITNCTMLSGHGGVVIGSEMSGDVRKIAISNCVFDGTDRGIRIKSARGRGGIVEEIRVSNIVMKNIRDQAIVLDLQYAKTTVEPVSERTPRFRNIHFSNITGQVNQAAYLNGLEEMPIENITFSDINIDAKSGFDISNANRIEFHNVQINTQIGASVKASKVNNLTINNVKSYTPLANSPILDLRNVNDAFIYNANPFAGTTTYLRLSGGDTKNISLGNNNFRNAQTSVKKEADVKEEVRVISGDK
;
A
#
# COMPACT_ATOMS: atom_id res chain seq x y z
N SER A 1 -3.23 -2.90 30.27
CA SER A 1 -2.73 -1.84 31.20
C SER A 1 -3.05 -0.45 30.67
N LYS A 2 -2.91 0.61 31.48
CA LYS A 2 -3.14 2.00 31.04
C LYS A 2 -1.97 2.93 31.40
N ASN A 3 -1.77 4.00 30.62
CA ASN A 3 -0.77 5.05 30.87
C ASN A 3 0.66 4.50 30.92
N ILE A 4 1.11 3.95 29.80
CA ILE A 4 2.39 3.27 29.67
C ILE A 4 3.38 4.19 28.97
N LEU A 5 4.58 4.33 29.54
CA LEU A 5 5.71 5.01 28.91
C LEU A 5 6.89 4.05 28.78
N ILE A 6 7.42 3.92 27.57
CA ILE A 6 8.69 3.25 27.28
C ILE A 6 9.55 4.25 26.52
N GLU A 7 10.67 4.68 27.11
CA GLU A 7 11.40 5.84 26.60
C GLU A 7 12.92 5.68 26.72
N GLY A 8 13.65 6.06 25.66
CA GLY A 8 15.11 6.25 25.69
C GLY A 8 15.96 4.98 25.82
N ILE A 9 15.35 3.80 25.90
CA ILE A 9 16.06 2.54 26.08
C ILE A 9 16.51 1.92 24.75
N THR A 10 17.55 1.10 24.83
CA THR A 10 17.98 0.20 23.75
C THR A 10 17.62 -1.24 24.09
N ILE A 11 16.99 -1.96 23.17
CA ILE A 11 16.61 -3.38 23.33
C ILE A 11 17.29 -4.20 22.23
N GLN A 12 17.88 -5.34 22.58
CA GLN A 12 18.63 -6.16 21.64
C GLN A 12 18.42 -7.65 21.89
N ASN A 13 18.61 -8.45 20.83
CA ASN A 13 18.62 -9.92 20.87
C ASN A 13 17.36 -10.51 21.53
N SER A 14 16.19 -9.97 21.18
CA SER A 14 14.92 -10.47 21.67
C SER A 14 14.70 -11.93 21.28
N PRO A 15 14.19 -12.79 22.17
CA PRO A 15 13.88 -14.18 21.84
C PRO A 15 12.66 -14.30 20.90
N PHE A 16 11.81 -13.27 20.81
CA PHE A 16 10.59 -13.21 20.02
C PHE A 16 10.20 -11.73 19.79
N TRP A 17 8.90 -11.40 19.72
CA TRP A 17 8.41 -10.02 19.68
C TRP A 17 8.99 -9.16 20.81
N THR A 18 9.50 -7.97 20.48
CA THR A 18 10.35 -7.20 21.40
C THR A 18 9.54 -6.35 22.38
N VAL A 19 8.71 -5.43 21.85
CA VAL A 19 7.81 -4.58 22.66
C VAL A 19 6.38 -4.90 22.23
N ASN A 20 5.64 -5.64 23.06
CA ASN A 20 4.31 -6.16 22.71
C ASN A 20 3.23 -5.73 23.72
N PRO A 21 2.78 -4.46 23.72
CA PRO A 21 1.62 -4.07 24.52
C PRO A 21 0.37 -4.70 23.92
N GLU A 22 -0.36 -5.45 24.75
CA GLU A 22 -1.60 -6.13 24.37
C GLU A 22 -2.76 -5.59 25.22
N PHE A 23 -3.89 -5.26 24.59
CA PHE A 23 -5.08 -4.71 25.27
C PHE A 23 -4.77 -3.50 26.18
N CYS A 24 -3.89 -2.62 25.72
CA CYS A 24 -3.44 -1.45 26.47
C CYS A 24 -4.08 -0.15 25.98
N GLU A 25 -4.20 0.83 26.88
CA GLU A 25 -4.72 2.17 26.57
C GLU A 25 -3.72 3.26 26.97
N ASN A 26 -3.55 4.27 26.13
CA ASN A 26 -2.61 5.37 26.35
C ASN A 26 -1.16 4.87 26.50
N VAL A 27 -0.56 4.48 25.38
CA VAL A 27 0.80 3.93 25.31
C VAL A 27 1.69 4.91 24.55
N LYS A 28 2.77 5.38 25.19
CA LYS A 28 3.82 6.18 24.54
C LYS A 28 5.11 5.38 24.49
N ILE A 29 5.62 5.19 23.28
CA ILE A 29 6.93 4.59 23.01
C ILE A 29 7.76 5.64 22.26
N HIS A 30 8.81 6.15 22.90
CA HIS A 30 9.53 7.32 22.41
C HIS A 30 11.04 7.15 22.50
N ALA A 31 11.78 7.56 21.47
CA ALA A 31 13.24 7.49 21.47
C ALA A 31 13.81 6.09 21.79
N VAL A 32 13.07 5.03 21.44
CA VAL A 32 13.51 3.65 21.66
C VAL A 32 14.34 3.18 20.48
N THR A 33 15.43 2.48 20.79
CA THR A 33 16.28 1.83 19.79
C THR A 33 16.15 0.31 19.90
N ILE A 34 15.87 -0.39 18.80
CA ILE A 34 15.76 -1.86 18.77
C ILE A 34 16.72 -2.44 17.75
N PHE A 35 17.57 -3.37 18.18
CA PHE A 35 18.46 -4.13 17.31
C PHE A 35 18.31 -5.65 17.54
N ASN A 36 17.58 -6.31 16.65
CA ASN A 36 17.56 -7.77 16.58
C ASN A 36 18.32 -8.26 15.34
N PRO A 37 18.97 -9.44 15.40
CA PRO A 37 19.65 -10.00 14.24
C PRO A 37 18.71 -10.13 13.03
N HIS A 38 19.15 -9.75 11.84
CA HIS A 38 18.33 -9.89 10.62
C HIS A 38 18.17 -11.36 10.18
N LYS A 39 19.19 -12.19 10.41
CA LYS A 39 19.20 -13.61 10.01
C LYS A 39 19.05 -14.51 11.21
N ASN A 40 18.37 -15.65 11.02
CA ASN A 40 18.19 -16.70 12.03
C ASN A 40 17.48 -16.21 13.32
N ALA A 41 16.71 -15.13 13.24
CA ALA A 41 15.94 -14.57 14.35
C ALA A 41 14.48 -14.36 13.92
N PRO A 42 13.75 -15.45 13.66
CA PRO A 42 12.36 -15.37 13.22
C PRO A 42 11.51 -14.67 14.29
N ASN A 43 10.48 -13.94 13.84
CA ASN A 43 9.48 -13.33 14.74
C ASN A 43 10.09 -12.36 15.77
N THR A 44 11.16 -11.66 15.41
CA THR A 44 11.80 -10.65 16.25
C THR A 44 11.29 -9.25 15.94
N ASP A 45 9.98 -9.13 15.72
CA ASP A 45 9.29 -7.86 15.47
C ASP A 45 9.69 -6.80 16.52
N GLY A 46 9.78 -5.54 16.10
CA GLY A 46 10.17 -4.43 16.96
C GLY A 46 9.07 -4.05 17.95
N ILE A 47 8.10 -3.26 17.49
CA ILE A 47 7.00 -2.76 18.33
C ILE A 47 5.65 -3.28 17.81
N ASN A 48 4.92 -3.99 18.67
CA ASN A 48 3.73 -4.77 18.32
C ASN A 48 2.52 -4.39 19.19
N PRO A 49 1.87 -3.24 18.97
CA PRO A 49 0.62 -2.94 19.65
C PRO A 49 -0.49 -3.87 19.13
N GLU A 50 -1.00 -4.71 20.02
CA GLU A 50 -2.11 -5.61 19.73
C GLU A 50 -3.36 -5.20 20.50
N SER A 51 -4.46 -4.93 19.78
CA SER A 51 -5.74 -4.51 20.36
C SER A 51 -5.61 -3.33 21.33
N CYS A 52 -4.70 -2.40 21.03
CA CYS A 52 -4.43 -1.22 21.85
C CYS A 52 -5.27 -0.01 21.43
N LYS A 53 -5.36 0.99 22.31
CA LYS A 53 -6.04 2.25 22.05
C LYS A 53 -5.17 3.45 22.46
N ASN A 54 -5.14 4.49 21.64
CA ASN A 54 -4.35 5.72 21.90
C ASN A 54 -2.85 5.39 22.05
N VAL A 55 -2.21 5.06 20.94
CA VAL A 55 -0.79 4.68 20.91
C VAL A 55 0.02 5.74 20.17
N LEU A 56 1.11 6.21 20.77
CA LEU A 56 2.11 7.06 20.13
C LEU A 56 3.43 6.31 20.07
N ILE A 57 3.94 6.07 18.87
CA ILE A 57 5.30 5.58 18.62
C ILE A 57 6.06 6.68 17.90
N SER A 58 7.12 7.20 18.52
CA SER A 58 7.80 8.39 18.02
C SER A 58 9.32 8.32 18.17
N ASP A 59 10.04 8.88 17.21
CA ASP A 59 11.50 9.09 17.29
C ASP A 59 12.29 7.80 17.55
N CYS A 60 11.77 6.65 17.09
CA CYS A 60 12.37 5.34 17.31
C CYS A 60 13.32 4.94 16.17
N HIS A 61 14.33 4.14 16.49
CA HIS A 61 15.27 3.58 15.52
C HIS A 61 15.25 2.05 15.59
N ILE A 62 14.77 1.39 14.54
CA ILE A 62 14.42 -0.04 14.59
C ILE A 62 15.11 -0.80 13.46
N SER A 63 15.81 -1.87 13.82
CA SER A 63 16.41 -2.83 12.88
C SER A 63 16.23 -4.23 13.43
N VAL A 64 15.50 -5.09 12.72
CA VAL A 64 15.05 -6.39 13.23
C VAL A 64 15.08 -7.49 12.16
N GLY A 65 14.79 -8.72 12.59
CA GLY A 65 14.64 -9.90 11.72
C GLY A 65 13.24 -10.13 11.17
N ASP A 66 12.22 -9.39 11.64
CA ASP A 66 10.84 -9.47 11.14
C ASP A 66 10.28 -8.04 10.91
N ASP A 67 9.01 -7.77 11.18
CA ASP A 67 8.40 -6.46 10.97
C ASP A 67 8.87 -5.40 12.02
N CYS A 68 9.24 -4.18 11.60
CA CYS A 68 9.76 -3.14 12.51
C CYS A 68 8.69 -2.64 13.49
N ILE A 69 7.53 -2.25 12.97
CA ILE A 69 6.32 -1.97 13.75
C ILE A 69 5.17 -2.78 13.15
N THR A 70 4.44 -3.53 13.98
CA THR A 70 3.30 -4.34 13.52
C THR A 70 2.06 -4.09 14.37
N ILE A 71 1.00 -3.56 13.77
CA ILE A 71 -0.27 -3.35 14.44
C ILE A 71 -1.15 -4.60 14.25
N LYS A 72 -1.65 -5.14 15.36
CA LYS A 72 -2.49 -6.36 15.39
C LYS A 72 -3.77 -6.15 16.20
N SER A 73 -4.74 -7.02 16.03
CA SER A 73 -5.98 -7.05 16.82
C SER A 73 -6.56 -8.47 16.91
N GLY A 74 -5.71 -9.45 17.20
CA GLY A 74 -6.12 -10.84 17.31
C GLY A 74 -6.37 -11.53 15.96
N LYS A 75 -6.53 -12.86 16.04
CA LYS A 75 -6.55 -13.75 14.87
C LYS A 75 -7.82 -14.59 14.81
N ASP A 76 -8.39 -14.68 13.62
CA ASP A 76 -9.52 -15.53 13.24
C ASP A 76 -10.70 -15.46 14.23
N GLY A 77 -11.32 -16.60 14.54
CA GLY A 77 -12.47 -16.69 15.45
C GLY A 77 -12.22 -16.07 16.82
N PRO A 78 -11.09 -16.35 17.50
CA PRO A 78 -10.75 -15.69 18.77
C PRO A 78 -10.69 -14.17 18.66
N GLY A 79 -10.01 -13.62 17.64
CA GLY A 79 -9.92 -12.16 17.44
C GLY A 79 -11.28 -11.52 17.18
N ARG A 80 -12.09 -12.14 16.30
CA ARG A 80 -13.47 -11.68 16.03
C ARG A 80 -14.35 -11.73 17.28
N LYS A 81 -14.22 -12.78 18.10
CA LYS A 81 -15.00 -12.94 19.33
C LYS A 81 -14.62 -11.89 20.38
N MET A 82 -13.34 -11.55 20.48
CA MET A 82 -12.87 -10.52 21.41
C MET A 82 -13.33 -9.13 20.98
N ALA A 83 -13.41 -8.88 19.67
CA ALA A 83 -13.94 -7.65 19.07
C ALA A 83 -13.29 -6.36 19.61
N THR A 84 -11.99 -6.43 19.91
CA THR A 84 -11.22 -5.28 20.40
C THR A 84 -10.30 -4.77 19.29
N PRO A 85 -10.56 -3.57 18.75
CA PRO A 85 -9.74 -3.02 17.68
C PRO A 85 -8.40 -2.50 18.18
N ALA A 86 -7.42 -2.48 17.29
CA ALA A 86 -6.31 -1.54 17.42
C ALA A 86 -6.74 -0.19 16.84
N GLU A 87 -6.86 0.83 17.70
CA GLU A 87 -7.41 2.12 17.26
C GLU A 87 -6.66 3.34 17.79
N ASN A 88 -6.67 4.40 16.98
CA ASN A 88 -6.04 5.70 17.30
C ASN A 88 -4.54 5.56 17.57
N HIS A 89 -3.78 5.22 16.53
CA HIS A 89 -2.31 5.11 16.62
C HIS A 89 -1.64 6.19 15.77
N THR A 90 -0.63 6.82 16.34
CA THR A 90 0.27 7.73 15.63
C THR A 90 1.67 7.16 15.65
N ILE A 91 2.26 6.98 14.47
CA ILE A 91 3.64 6.55 14.27
C ILE A 91 4.37 7.68 13.54
N THR A 92 5.40 8.27 14.15
CA THR A 92 6.06 9.42 13.53
C THR A 92 7.55 9.54 13.83
N ASN A 93 8.30 10.16 12.92
CA ASN A 93 9.74 10.44 13.08
C ASN A 93 10.59 9.17 13.33
N CYS A 94 10.13 8.01 12.86
CA CYS A 94 10.85 6.77 13.07
C CYS A 94 11.78 6.45 11.88
N THR A 95 12.92 5.84 12.18
CA THR A 95 13.82 5.25 11.18
C THR A 95 13.72 3.73 11.25
N MET A 96 13.31 3.10 10.15
CA MET A 96 13.23 1.65 10.00
C MET A 96 14.35 1.19 9.07
N LEU A 97 15.19 0.27 9.55
CA LEU A 97 16.29 -0.28 8.80
C LEU A 97 15.95 -1.68 8.29
N SER A 98 16.64 -2.72 8.76
CA SER A 98 16.32 -4.10 8.42
C SER A 98 14.96 -4.52 8.99
N GLY A 99 14.16 -5.21 8.18
CA GLY A 99 12.92 -5.87 8.61
C GLY A 99 12.03 -6.28 7.45
N HIS A 100 11.11 -7.21 7.67
CA HIS A 100 10.14 -7.69 6.67
C HIS A 100 9.15 -6.59 6.22
N GLY A 101 8.97 -5.55 7.05
CA GLY A 101 8.16 -4.38 6.77
C GLY A 101 8.54 -3.21 7.69
N GLY A 102 8.48 -1.98 7.19
CA GLY A 102 8.73 -0.77 7.98
C GLY A 102 7.59 -0.47 8.95
N VAL A 103 6.37 -0.38 8.43
CA VAL A 103 5.15 -0.39 9.26
C VAL A 103 4.16 -1.35 8.67
N VAL A 104 3.67 -2.26 9.51
CA VAL A 104 2.85 -3.39 9.11
C VAL A 104 1.54 -3.39 9.86
N ILE A 105 0.45 -3.75 9.19
CA ILE A 105 -0.85 -4.01 9.79
C ILE A 105 -1.24 -5.45 9.45
N GLY A 106 -1.49 -6.27 10.48
CA GLY A 106 -1.85 -7.68 10.35
C GLY A 106 -0.67 -8.67 10.52
N SER A 107 -0.83 -9.94 10.15
CA SER A 107 -2.03 -10.52 9.52
C SER A 107 -3.19 -10.76 10.50
N GLU A 108 -2.89 -10.70 11.79
CA GLU A 108 -3.82 -10.80 12.90
C GLU A 108 -4.55 -9.47 13.08
N MET A 109 -5.62 -9.24 12.30
CA MET A 109 -6.41 -8.00 12.32
C MET A 109 -7.91 -8.26 12.53
N SER A 110 -8.25 -9.40 13.11
CA SER A 110 -9.62 -9.92 13.18
C SER A 110 -10.54 -9.13 14.11
N GLY A 111 -9.99 -8.34 15.03
CA GLY A 111 -10.71 -7.41 15.90
C GLY A 111 -10.85 -5.99 15.32
N ASP A 112 -10.47 -5.79 14.06
CA ASP A 112 -10.37 -4.51 13.34
C ASP A 112 -9.12 -3.68 13.66
N VAL A 113 -8.71 -2.84 12.72
CA VAL A 113 -7.64 -1.84 12.88
C VAL A 113 -8.10 -0.54 12.23
N ARG A 114 -8.08 0.57 12.97
CA ARG A 114 -8.58 1.85 12.43
C ARG A 114 -7.93 3.09 13.01
N LYS A 115 -8.03 4.21 12.29
CA LYS A 115 -7.51 5.52 12.73
C LYS A 115 -6.02 5.47 13.01
N ILE A 116 -5.25 5.10 11.98
CA ILE A 116 -3.80 4.97 12.06
C ILE A 116 -3.17 6.08 11.21
N ALA A 117 -2.33 6.91 11.83
CA ALA A 117 -1.54 7.93 11.17
C ALA A 117 -0.06 7.54 11.21
N ILE A 118 0.58 7.46 10.04
CA ILE A 118 2.00 7.14 9.87
C ILE A 118 2.63 8.31 9.11
N SER A 119 3.59 8.99 9.71
CA SER A 119 4.18 10.18 9.07
C SER A 119 5.63 10.49 9.41
N ASN A 120 6.35 11.14 8.51
CA ASN A 120 7.73 11.59 8.73
C ASN A 120 8.70 10.43 9.05
N CYS A 121 8.54 9.29 8.39
CA CYS A 121 9.41 8.13 8.62
C CYS A 121 10.39 7.92 7.47
N VAL A 122 11.55 7.35 7.80
CA VAL A 122 12.57 6.92 6.83
C VAL A 122 12.65 5.39 6.87
N PHE A 123 12.50 4.74 5.71
CA PHE A 123 12.67 3.30 5.56
C PHE A 123 13.90 3.05 4.68
N ASP A 124 14.95 2.46 5.25
CA ASP A 124 16.22 2.21 4.54
C ASP A 124 16.67 0.75 4.71
N GLY A 125 16.36 -0.08 3.71
CA GLY A 125 16.78 -1.48 3.68
C GLY A 125 15.76 -2.51 4.18
N THR A 126 14.52 -2.10 4.48
CA THR A 126 13.42 -3.05 4.76
C THR A 126 13.07 -3.85 3.49
N ASP A 127 12.47 -5.03 3.67
CA ASP A 127 11.94 -5.78 2.53
C ASP A 127 10.74 -5.06 1.92
N ARG A 128 9.86 -4.53 2.77
CA ARG A 128 8.68 -3.75 2.37
C ARG A 128 8.59 -2.45 3.15
N GLY A 129 8.03 -1.41 2.54
CA GLY A 129 7.76 -0.16 3.24
C GLY A 129 6.52 -0.28 4.12
N ILE A 130 5.37 0.19 3.60
CA ILE A 130 4.07 0.01 4.26
C ILE A 130 3.46 -1.31 3.81
N ARG A 131 3.06 -2.16 4.75
CA ARG A 131 2.50 -3.48 4.45
C ARG A 131 1.22 -3.75 5.24
N ILE A 132 0.10 -3.92 4.54
CA ILE A 132 -1.17 -4.31 5.15
C ILE A 132 -1.54 -5.67 4.59
N LYS A 133 -1.65 -6.67 5.46
CA LYS A 133 -1.80 -8.08 5.10
C LYS A 133 -2.98 -8.71 5.81
N SER A 134 -3.81 -9.44 5.08
CA SER A 134 -4.88 -10.28 5.63
C SER A 134 -5.15 -11.46 4.69
N ALA A 135 -6.01 -12.38 5.12
CA ALA A 135 -6.40 -13.55 4.35
C ALA A 135 -7.87 -13.89 4.63
N ARG A 136 -8.52 -14.55 3.66
CA ARG A 136 -9.85 -15.16 3.88
C ARG A 136 -9.85 -15.99 5.17
N GLY A 137 -10.93 -15.90 5.94
CA GLY A 137 -11.02 -16.50 7.28
C GLY A 137 -10.69 -15.55 8.43
N ARG A 138 -9.89 -14.48 8.22
CA ARG A 138 -9.56 -13.50 9.26
C ARG A 138 -10.77 -12.70 9.70
N GLY A 139 -11.59 -12.24 8.75
CA GLY A 139 -12.61 -11.23 9.02
C GLY A 139 -12.01 -9.89 9.38
N GLY A 140 -12.79 -9.06 10.07
CA GLY A 140 -12.39 -7.73 10.50
C GLY A 140 -12.18 -6.74 9.35
N ILE A 141 -11.84 -5.50 9.72
CA ILE A 141 -11.57 -4.42 8.77
C ILE A 141 -10.29 -3.65 9.11
N VAL A 142 -9.53 -3.27 8.09
CA VAL A 142 -8.52 -2.20 8.20
C VAL A 142 -9.07 -0.97 7.49
N GLU A 143 -9.24 0.13 8.22
CA GLU A 143 -9.76 1.37 7.65
C GLU A 143 -9.25 2.66 8.28
N GLU A 144 -9.44 3.80 7.61
CA GLU A 144 -9.06 5.12 8.12
C GLU A 144 -7.54 5.21 8.39
N ILE A 145 -6.76 4.83 7.38
CA ILE A 145 -5.29 4.84 7.44
C ILE A 145 -4.75 6.02 6.64
N ARG A 146 -3.86 6.79 7.25
CA ARG A 146 -3.14 7.90 6.61
C ARG A 146 -1.65 7.67 6.68
N VAL A 147 -1.01 7.60 5.53
CA VAL A 147 0.45 7.51 5.40
C VAL A 147 0.93 8.75 4.66
N SER A 148 1.85 9.51 5.25
CA SER A 148 2.34 10.73 4.61
C SER A 148 3.79 11.07 4.91
N ASN A 149 4.46 11.77 3.99
CA ASN A 149 5.84 12.24 4.17
C ASN A 149 6.80 11.08 4.53
N ILE A 150 6.95 10.13 3.60
CA ILE A 150 7.79 8.95 3.78
C ILE A 150 8.93 8.98 2.77
N VAL A 151 10.15 8.72 3.24
CA VAL A 151 11.33 8.52 2.39
C VAL A 151 11.72 7.06 2.43
N MET A 152 11.82 6.43 1.27
CA MET A 152 12.17 5.01 1.14
C MET A 152 13.43 4.82 0.30
N LYS A 153 14.36 4.00 0.78
CA LYS A 153 15.56 3.62 0.04
C LYS A 153 15.86 2.14 0.24
N ASN A 154 16.45 1.51 -0.76
CA ASN A 154 16.90 0.13 -0.69
C ASN A 154 15.79 -0.87 -0.31
N ILE A 155 14.54 -0.58 -0.69
CA ILE A 155 13.40 -1.48 -0.38
C ILE A 155 13.48 -2.71 -1.28
N ARG A 156 13.62 -3.90 -0.67
CA ARG A 156 13.98 -5.13 -1.41
C ARG A 156 12.86 -5.66 -2.29
N ASP A 157 11.62 -5.56 -1.83
CA ASP A 157 10.45 -6.08 -2.52
C ASP A 157 9.50 -4.96 -2.97
N GLN A 158 8.63 -4.45 -2.08
CA GLN A 158 7.58 -3.47 -2.42
C GLN A 158 7.57 -2.26 -1.49
N ALA A 159 7.46 -1.05 -2.04
CA ALA A 159 7.30 0.16 -1.23
C ALA A 159 5.96 0.14 -0.46
N ILE A 160 4.87 -0.24 -1.14
CA ILE A 160 3.51 -0.29 -0.58
C ILE A 160 2.87 -1.64 -0.92
N VAL A 161 2.29 -2.31 0.07
CA VAL A 161 1.58 -3.57 -0.10
C VAL A 161 0.23 -3.52 0.60
N LEU A 162 -0.84 -3.78 -0.13
CA LEU A 162 -2.16 -4.12 0.41
C LEU A 162 -2.54 -5.49 -0.12
N ASP A 163 -2.47 -6.53 0.70
CA ASP A 163 -2.68 -7.90 0.25
C ASP A 163 -3.72 -8.63 1.12
N LEU A 164 -4.93 -8.81 0.57
CA LEU A 164 -5.98 -9.64 1.17
C LEU A 164 -5.80 -11.13 0.87
N GLN A 165 -4.80 -11.51 0.06
CA GLN A 165 -4.48 -12.90 -0.28
C GLN A 165 -3.13 -13.33 0.29
N TYR A 166 -2.78 -12.85 1.49
CA TYR A 166 -1.53 -13.17 2.18
C TYR A 166 -1.30 -14.68 2.34
N ALA A 167 -2.38 -15.47 2.41
CA ALA A 167 -2.34 -16.91 2.35
C ALA A 167 -3.14 -17.43 1.15
N LYS A 168 -2.66 -18.52 0.54
CA LYS A 168 -3.38 -19.23 -0.52
C LYS A 168 -4.68 -19.79 0.05
N THR A 169 -5.80 -19.25 -0.43
CA THR A 169 -7.15 -19.59 0.02
C THR A 169 -8.08 -19.68 -1.20
N THR A 170 -9.19 -20.40 -1.05
CA THR A 170 -10.24 -20.47 -2.06
C THR A 170 -11.29 -19.39 -1.81
N VAL A 171 -11.91 -18.88 -2.87
CA VAL A 171 -13.04 -17.94 -2.79
C VAL A 171 -14.16 -18.55 -1.94
N GLU A 172 -14.73 -17.74 -1.04
CA GLU A 172 -15.89 -18.11 -0.21
C GLU A 172 -16.96 -16.99 -0.27
N PRO A 173 -18.25 -17.30 -0.01
CA PRO A 173 -19.27 -16.26 0.10
C PRO A 173 -18.91 -15.21 1.16
N VAL A 174 -19.23 -13.95 0.89
CA VAL A 174 -18.98 -12.86 1.84
C VAL A 174 -19.66 -13.14 3.18
N SER A 175 -18.90 -13.09 4.26
CA SER A 175 -19.36 -13.31 5.64
C SER A 175 -18.54 -12.49 6.63
N GLU A 176 -18.76 -12.68 7.94
CA GLU A 176 -17.92 -12.09 8.99
C GLU A 176 -16.44 -12.53 8.91
N ARG A 177 -16.13 -13.60 8.16
CA ARG A 177 -14.78 -14.12 7.93
C ARG A 177 -14.05 -13.42 6.78
N THR A 178 -14.75 -12.59 6.01
CA THR A 178 -14.18 -11.90 4.85
C THR A 178 -13.51 -10.61 5.31
N PRO A 179 -12.16 -10.51 5.26
CA PRO A 179 -11.46 -9.29 5.63
C PRO A 179 -11.73 -8.16 4.63
N ARG A 180 -11.64 -6.91 5.09
CA ARG A 180 -11.85 -5.73 4.24
C ARG A 180 -10.75 -4.71 4.44
N PHE A 181 -10.26 -4.11 3.36
CA PHE A 181 -9.42 -2.90 3.40
C PHE A 181 -10.16 -1.76 2.71
N ARG A 182 -10.34 -0.65 3.40
CA ARG A 182 -10.93 0.56 2.79
C ARG A 182 -10.41 1.86 3.39
N ASN A 183 -10.56 2.98 2.66
CA ASN A 183 -10.24 4.32 3.17
C ASN A 183 -8.77 4.44 3.63
N ILE A 184 -7.84 4.14 2.72
CA ILE A 184 -6.39 4.12 2.98
C ILE A 184 -5.73 5.11 2.01
N HIS A 185 -5.05 6.12 2.54
CA HIS A 185 -4.54 7.22 1.71
C HIS A 185 -3.05 7.44 1.96
N PHE A 186 -2.30 7.53 0.85
CA PHE A 186 -0.86 7.73 0.80
C PHE A 186 -0.55 9.08 0.17
N SER A 187 0.30 9.89 0.81
CA SER A 187 0.74 11.15 0.21
C SER A 187 2.20 11.51 0.47
N ASN A 188 2.83 12.28 -0.42
CA ASN A 188 4.19 12.78 -0.24
C ASN A 188 5.20 11.65 0.04
N ILE A 189 5.29 10.68 -0.87
CA ILE A 189 6.21 9.54 -0.73
C ILE A 189 7.26 9.61 -1.83
N THR A 190 8.53 9.56 -1.43
CA THR A 190 9.66 9.46 -2.36
C THR A 190 10.43 8.17 -2.12
N GLY A 191 10.86 7.47 -3.18
CA GLY A 191 11.80 6.39 -2.96
C GLY A 191 12.46 5.72 -4.16
N GLN A 192 13.48 4.95 -3.84
CA GLN A 192 14.18 4.03 -4.76
C GLN A 192 13.95 2.59 -4.28
N VAL A 193 13.17 1.83 -5.04
CA VAL A 193 12.57 0.57 -4.57
C VAL A 193 12.60 -0.50 -5.65
N ASN A 194 12.38 -1.75 -5.28
CA ASN A 194 12.20 -2.79 -6.29
C ASN A 194 10.83 -2.70 -7.00
N GLN A 195 9.71 -2.69 -6.26
CA GLN A 195 8.38 -2.49 -6.84
C GLN A 195 7.65 -1.33 -6.16
N ALA A 196 7.01 -0.45 -6.95
CA ALA A 196 6.33 0.74 -6.41
C ALA A 196 5.16 0.37 -5.50
N ALA A 197 4.24 -0.48 -5.97
CA ALA A 197 3.16 -0.98 -5.13
C ALA A 197 2.58 -2.31 -5.61
N TYR A 198 2.04 -3.08 -4.66
CA TYR A 198 1.24 -4.27 -4.91
C TYR A 198 -0.08 -4.20 -4.14
N LEU A 199 -1.18 -4.11 -4.88
CA LEU A 199 -2.53 -3.98 -4.34
C LEU A 199 -3.37 -5.16 -4.82
N ASN A 200 -3.76 -6.03 -3.90
CA ASN A 200 -4.40 -7.29 -4.21
C ASN A 200 -5.63 -7.51 -3.32
N GLY A 201 -6.79 -7.17 -3.85
CA GLY A 201 -8.08 -7.43 -3.22
C GLY A 201 -8.62 -8.83 -3.50
N LEU A 202 -9.75 -9.15 -2.86
CA LEU A 202 -10.49 -10.37 -3.11
C LEU A 202 -11.49 -10.15 -4.25
N GLU A 203 -11.77 -11.18 -5.03
CA GLU A 203 -12.80 -11.12 -6.08
C GLU A 203 -14.18 -10.76 -5.51
N GLU A 204 -14.53 -11.35 -4.36
CA GLU A 204 -15.79 -11.15 -3.65
C GLU A 204 -15.78 -9.90 -2.73
N MET A 205 -14.61 -9.32 -2.48
CA MET A 205 -14.41 -8.16 -1.62
C MET A 205 -13.20 -7.34 -2.09
N PRO A 206 -13.35 -6.56 -3.17
CA PRO A 206 -12.30 -5.68 -3.65
C PRO A 206 -11.81 -4.72 -2.57
N ILE A 207 -10.51 -4.39 -2.59
CA ILE A 207 -10.03 -3.25 -1.78
C ILE A 207 -10.68 -1.96 -2.27
N GLU A 208 -10.95 -1.02 -1.36
CA GLU A 208 -11.81 0.11 -1.72
C GLU A 208 -11.34 1.48 -1.22
N ASN A 209 -11.50 2.52 -2.04
CA ASN A 209 -11.24 3.91 -1.64
C ASN A 209 -9.79 4.12 -1.19
N ILE A 210 -8.86 3.93 -2.13
CA ILE A 210 -7.42 4.04 -1.92
C ILE A 210 -6.88 5.19 -2.77
N THR A 211 -6.11 6.10 -2.17
CA THR A 211 -5.57 7.27 -2.86
C THR A 211 -4.05 7.33 -2.77
N PHE A 212 -3.42 7.73 -3.88
CA PHE A 212 -2.01 8.04 -3.98
C PHE A 212 -1.85 9.48 -4.48
N SER A 213 -1.30 10.35 -3.64
CA SER A 213 -1.09 11.77 -3.98
C SER A 213 0.37 12.18 -3.82
N ASP A 214 0.93 12.87 -4.80
CA ASP A 214 2.30 13.42 -4.72
C ASP A 214 3.34 12.31 -4.42
N ILE A 215 3.41 11.34 -5.33
CA ILE A 215 4.32 10.19 -5.24
C ILE A 215 5.44 10.32 -6.27
N ASN A 216 6.68 10.13 -5.85
CA ASN A 216 7.86 10.12 -6.73
C ASN A 216 8.71 8.87 -6.45
N ILE A 217 8.64 7.86 -7.33
CA ILE A 217 9.38 6.61 -7.12
C ILE A 217 10.15 6.22 -8.38
N ASP A 218 11.42 5.88 -8.19
CA ASP A 218 12.19 5.06 -9.12
C ASP A 218 12.09 3.60 -8.70
N ALA A 219 11.55 2.75 -9.58
CA ALA A 219 11.33 1.35 -9.29
C ALA A 219 11.85 0.43 -10.39
N LYS A 220 12.13 -0.83 -10.06
CA LYS A 220 12.28 -1.87 -11.09
C LYS A 220 10.96 -2.08 -11.81
N SER A 221 9.85 -2.24 -11.07
CA SER A 221 8.49 -2.34 -11.62
C SER A 221 7.50 -1.40 -10.93
N GLY A 222 6.46 -0.99 -11.65
CA GLY A 222 5.46 -0.03 -11.19
C GLY A 222 4.40 -0.59 -10.23
N PHE A 223 3.23 0.05 -10.23
CA PHE A 223 2.06 -0.42 -9.51
C PHE A 223 1.46 -1.65 -10.19
N ASP A 224 1.13 -2.70 -9.42
CA ASP A 224 0.26 -3.79 -9.86
C ASP A 224 -0.97 -3.85 -8.95
N ILE A 225 -2.14 -3.65 -9.54
CA ILE A 225 -3.41 -3.47 -8.83
C ILE A 225 -4.42 -4.48 -9.37
N SER A 226 -5.00 -5.29 -8.47
CA SER A 226 -6.03 -6.26 -8.83
C SER A 226 -7.18 -6.27 -7.85
N ASN A 227 -8.40 -6.48 -8.38
CA ASN A 227 -9.64 -6.59 -7.61
C ASN A 227 -9.82 -5.37 -6.68
N ALA A 228 -10.04 -4.20 -7.28
CA ALA A 228 -10.11 -2.94 -6.54
C ALA A 228 -11.27 -2.06 -6.98
N ASN A 229 -11.72 -1.17 -6.10
CA ASN A 229 -12.78 -0.20 -6.37
C ASN A 229 -12.39 1.18 -5.83
N ARG A 230 -12.71 2.26 -6.56
CA ARG A 230 -12.45 3.64 -6.12
C ARG A 230 -10.96 3.86 -5.82
N ILE A 231 -10.12 3.70 -6.83
CA ILE A 231 -8.68 3.94 -6.74
C ILE A 231 -8.35 5.26 -7.41
N GLU A 232 -7.58 6.10 -6.74
CA GLU A 232 -7.24 7.43 -7.24
C GLU A 232 -5.74 7.72 -7.21
N PHE A 233 -5.25 8.30 -8.31
CA PHE A 233 -3.89 8.81 -8.45
C PHE A 233 -3.94 10.31 -8.70
N HIS A 234 -3.16 11.08 -7.95
CA HIS A 234 -3.01 12.53 -8.12
C HIS A 234 -1.53 12.92 -8.07
N ASN A 235 -1.00 13.44 -9.18
CA ASN A 235 0.41 13.86 -9.26
C ASN A 235 1.40 12.75 -8.90
N VAL A 236 1.39 11.67 -9.69
CA VAL A 236 2.20 10.49 -9.43
C VAL A 236 3.23 10.30 -10.52
N GLN A 237 4.51 10.33 -10.16
CA GLN A 237 5.62 10.03 -11.05
C GLN A 237 6.27 8.71 -10.66
N ILE A 238 6.27 7.75 -11.58
CA ILE A 238 6.87 6.43 -11.39
C ILE A 238 7.74 6.09 -12.60
N ASN A 239 9.05 6.06 -12.38
CA ASN A 239 9.99 5.54 -13.35
C ASN A 239 10.14 4.04 -13.15
N THR A 240 10.10 3.27 -14.23
CA THR A 240 10.23 1.81 -14.20
C THR A 240 11.41 1.35 -15.04
N GLN A 241 12.02 0.23 -14.66
CA GLN A 241 12.99 -0.48 -15.50
C GLN A 241 12.30 -1.51 -16.39
N ILE A 242 11.18 -2.08 -15.93
CA ILE A 242 10.35 -3.03 -16.65
C ILE A 242 8.86 -2.75 -16.43
N GLY A 243 8.07 -2.95 -17.49
CA GLY A 243 6.61 -2.86 -17.44
C GLY A 243 6.08 -1.44 -17.26
N ALA A 244 4.76 -1.34 -17.10
CA ALA A 244 4.06 -0.08 -16.96
C ALA A 244 4.31 0.60 -15.61
N SER A 245 4.17 1.94 -15.57
CA SER A 245 4.17 2.71 -14.33
C SER A 245 2.96 2.33 -13.46
N VAL A 246 1.80 2.15 -14.09
CA VAL A 246 0.58 1.64 -13.43
C VAL A 246 -0.04 0.54 -14.27
N LYS A 247 -0.17 -0.64 -13.68
CA LYS A 247 -0.95 -1.76 -14.19
C LYS A 247 -2.15 -2.00 -13.28
N ALA A 248 -3.35 -2.03 -13.86
CA ALA A 248 -4.59 -2.26 -13.13
C ALA A 248 -5.45 -3.31 -13.83
N SER A 249 -5.94 -4.29 -13.07
CA SER A 249 -6.75 -5.39 -13.56
C SER A 249 -7.99 -5.59 -12.71
N LYS A 250 -9.19 -5.70 -13.32
CA LYS A 250 -10.45 -5.85 -12.58
C LYS A 250 -10.64 -4.73 -11.55
N VAL A 251 -10.55 -3.49 -12.04
CA VAL A 251 -10.71 -2.28 -11.21
C VAL A 251 -11.95 -1.52 -11.66
N ASN A 252 -12.77 -1.11 -10.71
CA ASN A 252 -13.93 -0.25 -10.96
C ASN A 252 -13.69 1.14 -10.35
N ASN A 253 -14.19 2.20 -10.99
CA ASN A 253 -14.05 3.59 -10.52
C ASN A 253 -12.58 3.98 -10.33
N LEU A 254 -11.85 4.11 -11.44
CA LEU A 254 -10.42 4.47 -11.43
C LEU A 254 -10.22 5.94 -11.85
N THR A 255 -9.65 6.75 -10.97
CA THR A 255 -9.30 8.14 -11.29
C THR A 255 -7.79 8.26 -11.46
N ILE A 256 -7.34 8.75 -12.61
CA ILE A 256 -5.93 9.02 -12.88
C ILE A 256 -5.76 10.49 -13.25
N ASN A 257 -5.16 11.25 -12.34
CA ASN A 257 -4.83 12.66 -12.52
C ASN A 257 -3.30 12.83 -12.55
N ASN A 258 -2.76 13.19 -13.71
CA ASN A 258 -1.33 13.54 -13.86
C ASN A 258 -0.37 12.40 -13.39
N VAL A 259 -0.52 11.21 -13.97
CA VAL A 259 0.47 10.12 -13.86
C VAL A 259 1.50 10.23 -14.98
N LYS A 260 2.78 10.07 -14.65
CA LYS A 260 3.88 10.16 -15.64
C LYS A 260 5.10 9.32 -15.27
N SER A 261 5.96 9.13 -16.27
CA SER A 261 7.33 8.64 -16.14
C SER A 261 8.25 9.62 -16.85
N TYR A 262 9.40 9.96 -16.25
CA TYR A 262 10.45 10.74 -16.90
C TYR A 262 11.43 9.85 -17.68
N THR A 263 11.38 8.54 -17.47
CA THR A 263 12.17 7.55 -18.22
C THR A 263 11.23 6.51 -18.86
N PRO A 264 10.40 6.90 -19.83
CA PRO A 264 9.47 5.98 -20.47
C PRO A 264 10.22 4.85 -21.20
N LEU A 265 9.68 3.63 -21.15
CA LEU A 265 10.26 2.46 -21.79
C LEU A 265 9.67 2.27 -23.21
N ALA A 266 10.50 1.91 -24.18
CA ALA A 266 10.09 1.80 -25.58
C ALA A 266 8.92 0.82 -25.80
N ASN A 267 8.87 -0.29 -25.07
CA ASN A 267 7.90 -1.37 -25.27
C ASN A 267 6.92 -1.53 -24.09
N SER A 268 6.69 -0.48 -23.30
CA SER A 268 5.74 -0.53 -22.19
C SER A 268 4.88 0.72 -22.15
N PRO A 269 3.56 0.58 -21.97
CA PRO A 269 2.70 1.73 -21.79
C PRO A 269 2.97 2.39 -20.42
N ILE A 270 2.60 3.65 -20.25
CA ILE A 270 2.59 4.27 -18.90
C ILE A 270 1.48 3.65 -18.05
N LEU A 271 0.29 3.49 -18.64
CA LEU A 271 -0.89 2.90 -18.02
C LEU A 271 -1.30 1.64 -18.79
N ASP A 272 -1.33 0.48 -18.12
CA ASP A 272 -1.87 -0.78 -18.67
C ASP A 272 -3.13 -1.19 -17.90
N LEU A 273 -4.29 -0.96 -18.50
CA LEU A 273 -5.59 -1.20 -17.88
C LEU A 273 -6.29 -2.39 -18.53
N ARG A 274 -6.64 -3.39 -17.71
CA ARG A 274 -7.31 -4.63 -18.14
C ARG A 274 -8.59 -4.88 -17.37
N ASN A 275 -9.71 -5.11 -18.05
CA ASN A 275 -11.03 -5.27 -17.42
C ASN A 275 -11.30 -4.15 -16.41
N VAL A 276 -11.05 -2.90 -16.81
CA VAL A 276 -11.27 -1.72 -15.97
C VAL A 276 -12.57 -1.05 -16.37
N ASN A 277 -13.41 -0.72 -15.40
CA ASN A 277 -14.69 -0.05 -15.59
C ASN A 277 -14.67 1.34 -14.96
N ASP A 278 -15.34 2.30 -15.60
CA ASP A 278 -15.57 3.64 -15.07
C ASP A 278 -14.25 4.34 -14.72
N ALA A 279 -13.37 4.50 -15.71
CA ALA A 279 -12.09 5.16 -15.54
C ALA A 279 -12.09 6.57 -16.09
N PHE A 280 -11.59 7.54 -15.32
CA PHE A 280 -11.37 8.90 -15.78
C PHE A 280 -9.88 9.25 -15.71
N ILE A 281 -9.27 9.46 -16.88
CA ILE A 281 -7.85 9.78 -17.03
C ILE A 281 -7.70 11.22 -17.55
N TYR A 282 -7.07 12.07 -16.75
CA TYR A 282 -6.98 13.49 -17.07
C TYR A 282 -5.67 14.14 -16.63
N ASN A 283 -5.41 15.32 -17.19
CA ASN A 283 -4.18 16.10 -16.98
C ASN A 283 -2.89 15.34 -17.32
N ALA A 284 -2.95 14.36 -18.23
CA ALA A 284 -1.77 13.67 -18.71
C ALA A 284 -0.93 14.62 -19.58
N ASN A 285 0.38 14.63 -19.33
CA ASN A 285 1.36 15.31 -20.16
C ASN A 285 2.60 14.42 -20.26
N PRO A 286 2.60 13.40 -21.14
CA PRO A 286 3.66 12.40 -21.20
C PRO A 286 5.02 13.03 -21.54
N PHE A 287 6.08 12.42 -21.02
CA PHE A 287 7.44 12.85 -21.33
C PHE A 287 7.87 12.40 -22.73
N ALA A 288 8.77 13.14 -23.36
CA ALA A 288 9.31 12.80 -24.67
C ALA A 288 9.91 11.38 -24.65
N GLY A 289 9.60 10.59 -25.69
CA GLY A 289 9.99 9.19 -25.78
C GLY A 289 8.93 8.19 -25.28
N THR A 290 7.77 8.67 -24.81
CA THR A 290 6.64 7.80 -24.50
C THR A 290 6.11 7.15 -25.77
N THR A 291 6.12 5.82 -25.85
CA THR A 291 5.62 5.10 -27.01
C THR A 291 4.12 4.92 -26.95
N THR A 292 3.60 4.30 -25.89
CA THR A 292 2.16 4.25 -25.60
C THR A 292 1.89 4.89 -24.25
N TYR A 293 0.95 5.83 -24.16
CA TYR A 293 0.55 6.35 -22.86
C TYR A 293 -0.45 5.40 -22.17
N LEU A 294 -1.59 5.15 -22.80
CA LEU A 294 -2.65 4.30 -22.27
C LEU A 294 -2.85 3.05 -23.12
N ARG A 295 -2.79 1.87 -22.52
CA ARG A 295 -3.20 0.61 -23.12
C ARG A 295 -4.47 0.09 -22.44
N LEU A 296 -5.45 -0.32 -23.24
CA LEU A 296 -6.71 -0.89 -22.80
C LEU A 296 -6.86 -2.31 -23.35
N SER A 297 -7.17 -3.27 -22.49
CA SER A 297 -7.39 -4.66 -22.86
C SER A 297 -8.51 -5.32 -22.04
N GLY A 298 -8.99 -6.48 -22.46
CA GLY A 298 -9.99 -7.25 -21.73
C GLY A 298 -11.43 -6.84 -22.09
N GLY A 299 -12.26 -7.84 -22.38
CA GLY A 299 -13.64 -7.64 -22.86
C GLY A 299 -14.57 -6.94 -21.88
N ASP A 300 -14.21 -6.88 -20.59
CA ASP A 300 -14.98 -6.18 -19.56
C ASP A 300 -14.54 -4.72 -19.41
N THR A 301 -13.60 -4.21 -20.21
CA THR A 301 -13.18 -2.80 -20.16
C THR A 301 -14.23 -1.90 -20.81
N LYS A 302 -14.77 -0.94 -20.05
CA LYS A 302 -15.85 -0.04 -20.48
C LYS A 302 -15.86 1.28 -19.69
N ASN A 303 -16.62 2.26 -20.19
CA ASN A 303 -16.80 3.59 -19.61
C ASN A 303 -15.47 4.33 -19.37
N ILE A 304 -14.56 4.31 -20.34
CA ILE A 304 -13.26 4.99 -20.25
C ILE A 304 -13.38 6.41 -20.80
N SER A 305 -13.07 7.39 -19.96
CA SER A 305 -13.12 8.81 -20.29
C SER A 305 -11.77 9.49 -20.17
N LEU A 306 -11.44 10.35 -21.13
CA LEU A 306 -10.23 11.17 -21.17
C LEU A 306 -10.58 12.66 -21.09
N GLY A 307 -9.83 13.45 -20.31
CA GLY A 307 -10.05 14.90 -20.22
C GLY A 307 -8.75 15.69 -20.04
N ASN A 308 -8.67 16.88 -20.64
CA ASN A 308 -7.55 17.82 -20.49
C ASN A 308 -6.14 17.19 -20.61
N ASN A 309 -5.97 16.27 -21.57
CA ASN A 309 -4.69 15.60 -21.80
C ASN A 309 -3.94 16.29 -22.95
N ASN A 310 -2.61 16.36 -22.84
CA ASN A 310 -1.70 16.81 -23.89
C ASN A 310 -0.80 15.63 -24.27
N PHE A 311 -1.14 14.93 -25.35
CA PHE A 311 -0.45 13.71 -25.76
C PHE A 311 0.64 13.93 -26.81
N ARG A 312 1.03 15.18 -27.11
CA ARG A 312 1.98 15.53 -28.17
C ARG A 312 3.32 14.77 -28.15
N ASN A 313 3.73 14.31 -26.96
CA ASN A 313 4.99 13.60 -26.72
C ASN A 313 4.84 12.07 -26.67
N ALA A 314 3.62 11.55 -26.80
CA ALA A 314 3.35 10.13 -26.91
C ALA A 314 3.20 9.74 -28.39
N GLN A 315 3.86 8.66 -28.82
CA GLN A 315 3.69 8.15 -30.19
C GLN A 315 2.27 7.57 -30.40
N THR A 316 1.69 6.98 -29.36
CA THR A 316 0.33 6.46 -29.31
C THR A 316 -0.30 6.91 -28.00
N SER A 317 -1.31 7.78 -28.07
CA SER A 317 -2.07 8.26 -26.91
C SER A 317 -2.81 7.10 -26.24
N VAL A 318 -3.61 6.38 -27.02
CA VAL A 318 -4.42 5.24 -26.57
C VAL A 318 -4.27 4.07 -27.52
N LYS A 319 -3.86 2.91 -26.99
CA LYS A 319 -3.87 1.63 -27.68
C LYS A 319 -5.00 0.76 -27.12
N LYS A 320 -6.02 0.52 -27.95
CA LYS A 320 -7.15 -0.37 -27.64
C LYS A 320 -6.92 -1.75 -28.27
N GLU A 321 -6.89 -2.81 -27.46
CA GLU A 321 -6.84 -4.19 -27.97
C GLU A 321 -8.21 -4.63 -28.53
N ALA A 322 -8.23 -5.63 -29.42
CA ALA A 322 -9.43 -6.01 -30.19
C ALA A 322 -10.62 -6.52 -29.35
N ASP A 323 -10.37 -6.95 -28.12
CA ASP A 323 -11.38 -7.43 -27.18
C ASP A 323 -12.14 -6.30 -26.49
N VAL A 324 -11.59 -5.08 -26.43
CA VAL A 324 -12.26 -3.91 -25.88
C VAL A 324 -13.25 -3.35 -26.91
N LYS A 325 -14.55 -3.53 -26.64
CA LYS A 325 -15.63 -3.21 -27.60
C LYS A 325 -16.09 -1.77 -27.57
N GLU A 326 -16.03 -1.13 -26.41
CA GLU A 326 -16.48 0.25 -26.28
C GLU A 326 -15.47 1.25 -26.83
N GLU A 327 -15.96 2.41 -27.24
CA GLU A 327 -15.14 3.56 -27.61
C GLU A 327 -14.69 4.34 -26.38
N VAL A 328 -13.51 4.95 -26.48
CA VAL A 328 -12.98 5.83 -25.42
C VAL A 328 -13.58 7.22 -25.62
N ARG A 329 -14.22 7.75 -24.57
CA ARG A 329 -14.85 9.07 -24.62
C ARG A 329 -13.83 10.17 -24.30
N VAL A 330 -13.49 10.99 -25.28
CA VAL A 330 -12.68 12.20 -25.06
C VAL A 330 -13.61 13.37 -24.72
N ILE A 331 -13.54 13.85 -23.48
CA ILE A 331 -14.36 14.96 -22.96
C ILE A 331 -13.71 16.31 -23.30
N SER A 332 -12.37 16.40 -23.21
CA SER A 332 -11.59 17.60 -23.56
C SER A 332 -10.10 17.26 -23.76
N GLY A 333 -9.33 18.15 -24.42
CA GLY A 333 -7.91 17.94 -24.70
C GLY A 333 -7.64 17.25 -26.05
N ASP A 334 -6.38 16.87 -26.26
CA ASP A 334 -5.95 16.17 -27.49
C ASP A 334 -6.55 14.76 -27.56
N LYS A 335 -6.79 14.29 -28.79
CA LYS A 335 -7.25 12.92 -29.08
C LYS A 335 -6.06 11.95 -29.16
#